data_AF-A4U1X6-F1
#
_entry.id   AF-A4U1X6-F1
#
_cell.length_a   1.000
_cell.length_b   1.000
_cell.length_c   1.000
_cell.angle_alpha   90.00
_cell.angle_beta   90.00
_cell.angle_gamma   90.00
#
_symmetry.space_group_name_H-M   'P 1'
#
loop_
_entity.id
_entity.type
_entity.pdbx_description
1 polymer ?
#
loop_
_entity_poly.entity_id
_entity_poly.type
_entity_poly.pdbx_seq_one_letter_code
_entity_poly.pdbx_strand_id
1 'polypeptide(L)'
;MTFAGHGQLCHDDAHDQCHGCIMDQAAAQDLPQDNKLASRRVVRACRKAVLSTLLAEGGAPYGSLVTVALDHDLSPILLLSAMSDHSRNIAGDARVSLLFDGTDGHPNPQTGPRVTVMGRAEKTGDPRLRARFLARHPGAALYADFADFSFWRVVPERVHFVGGFGRAVWLPAPFGIDPTVAAAFAVAPEPAGIVGWDLDGVDVIRGDVSMRISFDRPVESPASAHNAWENLQFQGQK
;
A
#
# COMPACT_ATOMS: atom_id res chain seq x y z
N MET A 1 35.54 -31.97 50.34
CA MET A 1 34.88 -32.38 51.59
C MET A 1 34.06 -31.21 52.10
N THR A 2 32.86 -31.49 52.65
CA THR A 2 31.92 -30.58 53.36
C THR A 2 31.24 -29.49 52.50
N PHE A 3 29.93 -29.16 52.51
CA PHE A 3 28.69 -29.48 53.25
C PHE A 3 27.50 -29.25 52.27
N ALA A 4 26.45 -30.08 52.17
CA ALA A 4 25.14 -30.09 52.86
C ALA A 4 24.11 -28.95 52.51
N GLY A 5 22.84 -29.35 52.29
CA GLY A 5 21.60 -28.53 52.27
C GLY A 5 20.77 -28.70 50.98
N HIS A 6 19.75 -29.56 50.85
CA HIS A 6 18.35 -29.49 51.35
C HIS A 6 17.63 -28.15 51.11
N GLY A 7 16.58 -28.15 50.28
CA GLY A 7 15.71 -26.97 50.10
C GLY A 7 14.72 -27.01 48.91
N GLN A 8 13.86 -28.03 48.87
CA GLN A 8 12.42 -28.00 48.54
C GLN A 8 11.80 -26.72 47.89
N LEU A 9 11.17 -26.93 46.71
CA LEU A 9 9.99 -26.26 46.10
C LEU A 9 10.09 -24.78 45.65
N CYS A 10 9.84 -24.53 44.35
CA CYS A 10 8.64 -23.83 43.88
C CYS A 10 8.68 -23.54 42.36
N HIS A 11 7.53 -23.81 41.73
CA HIS A 11 7.04 -23.31 40.44
C HIS A 11 7.71 -23.80 39.14
N ASP A 12 6.94 -24.64 38.43
CA ASP A 12 7.09 -24.92 37.00
C ASP A 12 7.23 -23.62 36.20
N ASP A 13 8.37 -23.48 35.56
CA ASP A 13 8.68 -22.42 34.62
C ASP A 13 7.76 -22.48 33.40
N ALA A 14 7.10 -21.36 33.16
CA ALA A 14 6.51 -21.02 31.89
C ALA A 14 7.62 -20.90 30.83
N HIS A 15 7.80 -21.93 30.02
CA HIS A 15 8.54 -21.79 28.77
C HIS A 15 7.92 -22.60 27.65
N ASP A 16 7.57 -21.85 26.61
CA ASP A 16 7.86 -22.19 25.21
C ASP A 16 6.86 -23.09 24.48
N GLN A 17 5.68 -22.54 24.20
CA GLN A 17 4.87 -22.95 23.05
C GLN A 17 4.33 -21.73 22.29
N CYS A 18 5.23 -20.91 21.76
CA CYS A 18 4.91 -20.08 20.59
C CYS A 18 5.13 -20.94 19.35
N HIS A 19 4.24 -21.91 19.13
CA HIS A 19 4.23 -22.70 17.91
C HIS A 19 3.79 -21.83 16.75
N GLY A 20 4.79 -21.29 16.06
CA GLY A 20 4.77 -21.12 14.61
C GLY A 20 3.77 -20.10 14.10
N CYS A 21 4.11 -18.81 14.27
CA CYS A 21 3.92 -17.88 13.16
C CYS A 21 4.63 -18.49 11.95
N ILE A 22 3.87 -19.16 11.09
CA ILE A 22 4.23 -19.31 9.68
C ILE A 22 4.26 -17.88 9.16
N MET A 23 5.41 -17.23 9.34
CA MET A 23 5.76 -16.02 8.62
C MET A 23 5.69 -16.44 7.16
N ASP A 24 4.67 -15.92 6.48
CA ASP A 24 4.57 -15.97 5.04
C ASP A 24 5.84 -15.35 4.48
N GLN A 25 6.81 -16.21 4.17
CA GLN A 25 7.90 -15.89 3.28
C GLN A 25 7.26 -15.65 1.91
N ALA A 26 6.73 -14.45 1.72
CA ALA A 26 6.74 -13.84 0.41
C ALA A 26 8.22 -13.61 0.09
N ALA A 27 8.89 -14.68 -0.36
CA ALA A 27 10.18 -14.63 -1.01
C ALA A 27 10.16 -13.45 -1.96
N ALA A 28 11.24 -12.65 -1.97
CA ALA A 28 11.45 -11.56 -2.90
C ALA A 28 10.99 -12.00 -4.30
N GLN A 29 9.77 -11.61 -4.69
CA GLN A 29 9.28 -11.91 -6.01
C GLN A 29 10.16 -11.09 -6.93
N ASP A 30 10.84 -11.76 -7.87
CA ASP A 30 11.66 -11.09 -8.86
C ASP A 30 10.85 -9.93 -9.47
N LEU A 31 11.31 -8.71 -9.20
CA LEU A 31 10.65 -7.51 -9.69
C LEU A 31 10.63 -7.60 -11.22
N PRO A 32 9.47 -7.39 -11.87
CA PRO A 32 9.38 -7.42 -13.34
C PRO A 32 10.46 -6.58 -13.99
N GLN A 33 11.00 -7.00 -15.14
CA GLN A 33 12.05 -6.24 -15.83
C GLN A 33 11.56 -4.85 -16.28
N ASP A 34 10.29 -4.74 -16.67
CA ASP A 34 9.66 -3.45 -16.95
C ASP A 34 9.54 -2.60 -15.67
N ASN A 35 10.23 -1.47 -15.65
CA ASN A 35 10.23 -0.51 -14.54
C ASN A 35 8.84 0.04 -14.24
N LYS A 36 7.97 0.20 -15.25
CA LYS A 36 6.61 0.70 -15.03
C LYS A 36 5.79 -0.34 -14.27
N LEU A 37 5.75 -1.58 -14.74
CA LEU A 37 5.10 -2.68 -14.01
C LEU A 37 5.71 -2.91 -12.61
N ALA A 38 7.04 -2.90 -12.47
CA ALA A 38 7.67 -3.06 -11.16
C ALA A 38 7.27 -1.94 -10.19
N SER A 39 7.24 -0.69 -10.64
CA SER A 39 6.77 0.45 -9.82
C SER A 39 5.32 0.26 -9.36
N ARG A 40 4.44 -0.15 -10.28
CA ARG A 40 3.02 -0.42 -9.97
C ARG A 40 2.86 -1.51 -8.92
N ARG A 41 3.60 -2.62 -9.03
CA ARG A 41 3.55 -3.72 -8.06
C ARG A 41 3.98 -3.25 -6.66
N VAL A 42 5.07 -2.50 -6.56
CA VAL A 42 5.56 -1.96 -5.27
C VAL A 42 4.50 -1.04 -4.65
N VAL A 43 4.01 -0.05 -5.41
CA VAL A 43 3.04 0.93 -4.88
C VAL A 43 1.72 0.26 -4.46
N ARG A 44 1.19 -0.68 -5.26
CA ARG A 44 -0.08 -1.38 -4.94
C ARG A 44 0.03 -2.36 -3.77
N ALA A 45 1.22 -2.91 -3.52
CA ALA A 45 1.46 -3.81 -2.39
C ALA A 45 1.44 -3.06 -1.04
N CYS A 46 1.86 -1.80 -1.01
CA CYS A 46 1.93 -1.03 0.22
C CYS A 46 0.55 -0.58 0.73
N ARG A 47 0.30 -0.73 2.04
CA ARG A 47 -0.90 -0.20 2.74
C ARG A 47 -0.64 1.15 3.43
N LYS A 48 0.63 1.51 3.56
CA LYS A 48 1.13 2.73 4.20
C LYS A 48 2.22 3.37 3.35
N ALA A 49 2.43 4.66 3.53
CA ALA A 49 3.53 5.40 2.93
C ALA A 49 4.06 6.45 3.91
N VAL A 50 5.27 6.94 3.65
CA VAL A 50 5.76 8.17 4.30
C VAL A 50 5.37 9.34 3.41
N LEU A 51 4.46 10.19 3.91
CA LEU A 51 4.06 11.44 3.29
C LEU A 51 5.02 12.55 3.72
N SER A 52 5.72 13.13 2.76
CA SER A 52 6.54 14.32 2.93
C SER A 52 5.78 15.56 2.45
N THR A 53 5.74 16.58 3.31
CA THR A 53 5.11 17.89 3.10
C THR A 53 6.09 18.99 3.50
N LEU A 54 5.78 20.26 3.22
CA LEU A 54 6.56 21.40 3.69
C LEU A 54 5.87 22.01 4.91
N LEU A 55 6.57 22.15 6.03
CA LEU A 55 6.03 22.85 7.20
C LEU A 55 5.54 24.24 6.78
N ALA A 56 4.30 24.58 7.16
CA ALA A 56 3.72 25.89 6.86
C ALA A 56 4.58 27.04 7.39
N GLU A 57 5.24 26.82 8.54
CA GLU A 57 6.25 27.71 9.07
C GLU A 57 7.66 27.28 8.62
N GLY A 58 8.40 28.18 7.99
CA GLY A 58 9.81 27.98 7.61
C GLY A 58 10.05 27.04 6.42
N GLY A 59 9.07 26.28 5.96
CA GLY A 59 9.18 25.46 4.74
C GLY A 59 10.09 24.23 4.86
N ALA A 60 10.44 23.81 6.08
CA ALA A 60 11.25 22.60 6.26
C ALA A 60 10.47 21.34 5.84
N PRO A 61 11.12 20.34 5.22
CA PRO A 61 10.45 19.09 4.86
C PRO A 61 10.05 18.31 6.11
N TYR A 62 8.80 17.86 6.16
CA TYR A 62 8.21 17.11 7.26
C TYR A 62 7.67 15.78 6.74
N GLY A 63 8.15 14.67 7.32
CA GLY A 63 7.69 13.32 7.04
C GLY A 63 6.69 12.81 8.07
N SER A 64 5.59 12.22 7.62
CA SER A 64 4.60 11.56 8.47
C SER A 64 4.17 10.22 7.89
N LEU A 65 3.82 9.27 8.75
CA LEU A 65 3.23 8.00 8.33
C LEU A 65 1.75 8.20 8.00
N VAL A 66 1.32 7.72 6.83
CA VAL A 66 -0.10 7.74 6.42
C VAL A 66 -0.52 6.35 5.92
N THR A 67 -1.78 5.99 6.15
CA THR A 67 -2.42 4.89 5.41
C THR A 67 -2.81 5.38 4.02
N VAL A 68 -2.76 4.48 3.04
CA VAL A 68 -2.97 4.82 1.64
C VAL A 68 -3.77 3.74 0.93
N ALA A 69 -4.71 4.18 0.09
CA ALA A 69 -5.27 3.37 -0.99
C ALA A 69 -4.88 4.01 -2.33
N LEU A 70 -4.98 3.25 -3.41
CA LEU A 70 -4.58 3.74 -4.74
C LEU A 70 -5.80 3.71 -5.66
N ASP A 71 -6.03 4.79 -6.39
CA ASP A 71 -6.97 4.79 -7.50
C ASP A 71 -6.44 3.89 -8.65
N HIS A 72 -7.28 3.61 -9.64
CA HIS A 72 -6.96 2.78 -10.79
C HIS A 72 -5.79 3.34 -11.62
N ASP A 73 -5.59 4.66 -11.62
CA ASP A 73 -4.47 5.34 -12.26
C ASP A 73 -3.23 5.51 -11.36
N LEU A 74 -3.22 4.86 -10.19
CA LEU A 74 -2.24 4.99 -9.10
C LEU A 74 -2.23 6.32 -8.34
N SER A 75 -3.22 7.20 -8.51
CA SER A 75 -3.34 8.36 -7.62
C SER A 75 -3.48 7.90 -6.17
N PRO A 76 -2.58 8.29 -5.24
CA PRO A 76 -2.75 8.00 -3.83
C PRO A 76 -4.02 8.65 -3.27
N ILE A 77 -4.78 7.87 -2.51
CA ILE A 77 -5.98 8.28 -1.78
C ILE A 77 -5.62 8.27 -0.30
N LEU A 78 -5.86 9.39 0.36
CA LEU A 78 -5.55 9.61 1.78
C LEU A 78 -6.81 10.05 2.52
N LEU A 79 -6.87 9.75 3.82
CA LEU A 79 -7.89 10.25 4.74
C LEU A 79 -7.18 10.97 5.88
N LEU A 80 -7.27 12.30 5.92
CA LEU A 80 -6.44 13.13 6.80
C LEU A 80 -7.33 14.01 7.70
N SER A 81 -6.99 14.10 8.99
CA SER A 81 -7.59 15.06 9.92
C SER A 81 -7.06 16.47 9.63
N ALA A 82 -7.93 17.48 9.65
CA ALA A 82 -7.57 18.89 9.52
C ALA A 82 -6.69 19.39 10.69
N MET A 83 -6.64 18.66 11.81
CA MET A 83 -5.83 19.00 12.97
C MET A 83 -4.35 18.61 12.81
N SER A 84 -4.03 17.69 11.89
CA SER A 84 -2.66 17.20 11.72
C SER A 84 -1.74 18.24 11.08
N ASP A 85 -0.43 18.13 11.34
CA ASP A 85 0.57 19.00 10.70
C ASP A 85 0.58 18.82 9.18
N HIS A 86 0.51 17.58 8.68
CA HIS A 86 0.51 17.35 7.22
C HIS A 86 -0.70 17.98 6.51
N SER A 87 -1.88 18.05 7.14
CA SER A 87 -3.04 18.71 6.55
C SER A 87 -2.88 20.23 6.50
N ARG A 88 -2.33 20.83 7.57
CA ARG A 88 -2.00 22.26 7.61
C ARG A 88 -0.93 22.62 6.59
N ASN A 89 0.08 21.77 6.46
CA ASN A 89 1.15 21.90 5.47
C ASN A 89 0.60 21.88 4.04
N ILE A 90 -0.23 20.88 3.71
CA ILE A 90 -0.86 20.75 2.39
C ILE A 90 -1.74 21.95 2.06
N ALA A 91 -2.45 22.52 3.05
CA ALA A 91 -3.26 23.71 2.85
C ALA A 91 -2.43 24.95 2.48
N GLY A 92 -1.19 25.05 2.96
CA GLY A 92 -0.25 26.11 2.58
C GLY A 92 0.50 25.83 1.27
N ASP A 93 0.90 24.59 1.04
CA ASP A 93 1.55 24.14 -0.18
C ASP A 93 1.13 22.71 -0.52
N ALA A 94 0.40 22.56 -1.62
CA ALA A 94 -0.15 21.27 -2.03
C ALA A 94 0.91 20.28 -2.56
N ARG A 95 2.18 20.69 -2.75
CA ARG A 95 3.24 19.79 -3.25
C ARG A 95 3.60 18.76 -2.18
N VAL A 96 3.53 17.49 -2.56
CA VAL A 96 3.82 16.36 -1.68
C VAL A 96 4.68 15.31 -2.37
N SER A 97 5.34 14.48 -1.56
CA SER A 97 5.87 13.20 -2.04
C SER A 97 5.51 12.07 -1.09
N LEU A 98 5.23 10.89 -1.64
CA LEU A 98 4.95 9.67 -0.88
C LEU A 98 6.01 8.63 -1.19
N LEU A 99 6.72 8.18 -0.16
CA LEU A 99 7.64 7.04 -0.24
C LEU A 99 6.89 5.76 0.12
N PHE A 100 6.84 4.85 -0.86
CA PHE A 100 6.37 3.48 -0.75
C PHE A 100 7.58 2.57 -0.57
N ASP A 101 7.59 1.87 0.55
CA ASP A 101 8.68 0.99 0.97
C ASP A 101 8.29 -0.47 0.71
N GLY A 102 8.98 -1.10 -0.24
CA GLY A 102 8.84 -2.52 -0.56
C GLY A 102 10.04 -3.33 -0.10
N THR A 103 10.80 -2.87 0.89
CA THR A 103 12.05 -3.50 1.33
C THR A 103 11.85 -4.62 2.35
N ASP A 104 10.61 -4.88 2.76
CA ASP A 104 10.28 -5.98 3.68
C ASP A 104 10.87 -7.31 3.16
N GLY A 105 11.51 -8.08 4.05
CA GLY A 105 12.17 -9.34 3.71
C GLY A 105 13.58 -9.22 3.13
N HIS A 106 14.07 -8.02 2.81
CA HIS A 106 15.47 -7.82 2.39
C HIS A 106 16.40 -7.67 3.61
N PRO A 107 17.44 -8.51 3.78
CA PRO A 107 18.40 -8.37 4.90
C PRO A 107 19.12 -7.03 4.92
N ASN A 108 19.40 -6.48 3.73
CA ASN A 108 19.83 -5.10 3.55
C ASN A 108 18.71 -4.32 2.86
N PRO A 109 17.99 -3.41 3.53
CA PRO A 109 16.86 -2.70 2.94
C PRO A 109 17.28 -1.84 1.73
N GLN A 110 18.56 -1.47 1.61
CA GLN A 110 19.02 -0.72 0.44
C GLN A 110 19.00 -1.54 -0.86
N THR A 111 18.94 -2.88 -0.79
CA THR A 111 18.78 -3.74 -1.96
C THR A 111 17.33 -3.93 -2.38
N GLY A 112 16.38 -3.58 -1.51
CA GLY A 112 14.95 -3.74 -1.79
C GLY A 112 14.37 -2.62 -2.65
N PRO A 113 13.18 -2.84 -3.22
CA PRO A 113 12.49 -1.85 -4.02
C PRO A 113 11.87 -0.73 -3.20
N ARG A 114 11.89 0.48 -3.75
CA ARG A 114 11.17 1.65 -3.22
C ARG A 114 10.65 2.50 -4.37
N VAL A 115 9.51 3.15 -4.15
CA VAL A 115 8.94 4.10 -5.10
C VAL A 115 8.62 5.39 -4.39
N THR A 116 9.08 6.52 -4.92
CA THR A 116 8.64 7.84 -4.51
C THR A 116 7.67 8.40 -5.55
N VAL A 117 6.41 8.63 -5.17
CA VAL A 117 5.41 9.32 -5.98
C VAL A 117 5.41 10.79 -5.59
N MET A 118 5.65 11.70 -6.54
CA MET A 118 5.64 13.15 -6.31
C MET A 118 4.46 13.77 -7.05
N GLY A 119 3.78 14.73 -6.43
CA GLY A 119 2.63 15.38 -7.04
C GLY A 119 1.96 16.41 -6.14
N ARG A 120 0.66 16.64 -6.36
CA ARG A 120 -0.12 17.62 -5.60
C ARG A 120 -1.32 16.97 -4.92
N ALA A 121 -1.53 17.28 -3.64
CA ALA A 121 -2.68 16.80 -2.89
C ALA A 121 -3.88 17.73 -3.09
N GLU A 122 -5.03 17.13 -3.42
CA GLU A 122 -6.30 17.81 -3.64
C GLU A 122 -7.39 17.16 -2.80
N LYS A 123 -8.23 17.95 -2.12
CA LYS A 123 -9.40 17.41 -1.43
C LYS A 123 -10.36 16.82 -2.45
N THR A 124 -10.98 15.70 -2.12
CA THR A 124 -11.94 15.03 -3.01
C THR A 124 -13.21 14.63 -2.28
N GLY A 125 -14.34 14.86 -2.94
CA GLY A 125 -15.66 14.36 -2.54
C GLY A 125 -16.11 13.15 -3.37
N ASP A 126 -15.23 12.56 -4.19
CA ASP A 126 -15.59 11.41 -5.04
C ASP A 126 -15.95 10.20 -4.18
N PRO A 127 -17.23 9.75 -4.17
CA PRO A 127 -17.68 8.65 -3.34
C PRO A 127 -16.99 7.33 -3.69
N ARG A 128 -16.50 7.16 -4.92
CA ARG A 128 -15.76 5.98 -5.36
C ARG A 128 -14.39 5.90 -4.69
N LEU A 129 -13.69 7.03 -4.53
CA LEU A 129 -12.40 7.07 -3.83
C LEU A 129 -12.58 6.79 -2.34
N ARG A 130 -13.62 7.36 -1.71
CA ARG A 130 -14.02 7.04 -0.34
C ARG A 130 -14.27 5.54 -0.18
N ALA A 131 -15.11 4.95 -1.03
CA ALA A 131 -15.44 3.53 -0.99
C ALA A 131 -14.19 2.66 -1.08
N ARG A 132 -13.31 2.94 -2.05
CA ARG A 132 -12.05 2.21 -2.23
C ARG A 132 -11.10 2.32 -1.04
N PHE A 133 -10.97 3.51 -0.45
CA PHE A 133 -10.14 3.69 0.74
C PHE A 133 -10.67 2.91 1.93
N LEU A 134 -11.98 2.98 2.20
CA LEU A 134 -12.61 2.27 3.30
C LEU A 134 -12.62 0.75 3.10
N ALA A 135 -12.75 0.28 1.86
CA ALA A 135 -12.64 -1.13 1.52
C ALA A 135 -11.25 -1.68 1.88
N ARG A 136 -10.18 -0.91 1.62
CA ARG A 136 -8.79 -1.29 1.98
C ARG A 136 -8.44 -1.10 3.46
N HIS A 137 -9.09 -0.12 4.10
CA HIS A 137 -8.86 0.26 5.50
C HIS A 137 -10.18 0.31 6.28
N PRO A 138 -10.79 -0.85 6.59
CA PRO A 138 -12.13 -0.90 7.20
C PRO A 138 -12.19 -0.20 8.57
N GLY A 139 -11.11 -0.25 9.35
CA GLY A 139 -11.00 0.47 10.62
C GLY A 139 -11.09 1.99 10.49
N ALA A 140 -10.88 2.55 9.29
CA ALA A 140 -11.04 3.97 9.04
C ALA A 140 -12.50 4.45 9.06
N ALA A 141 -13.47 3.54 8.89
CA ALA A 141 -14.89 3.87 8.98
C ALA A 141 -15.27 4.46 10.35
N LEU A 142 -14.50 4.16 11.40
CA LEU A 142 -14.72 4.69 12.75
C LEU A 142 -14.55 6.21 12.86
N TYR A 143 -13.78 6.83 11.96
CA TYR A 143 -13.46 8.26 12.01
C TYR A 143 -13.63 8.99 10.66
N ALA A 144 -13.93 8.27 9.57
CA ALA A 144 -14.05 8.86 8.24
C ALA A 144 -15.16 9.91 8.11
N ASP A 145 -16.18 9.84 8.96
CA ASP A 145 -17.32 10.78 8.97
C ASP A 145 -17.17 11.88 10.04
N PHE A 146 -16.04 11.94 10.75
CA PHE A 146 -15.75 13.04 11.65
C PHE A 146 -15.54 14.33 10.85
N ALA A 147 -16.04 15.45 11.38
CA ALA A 147 -16.08 16.72 10.67
C ALA A 147 -14.69 17.28 10.33
N ASP A 148 -13.65 16.88 11.07
CA ASP A 148 -12.27 17.27 10.81
C ASP A 148 -11.56 16.38 9.80
N PHE A 149 -12.10 15.21 9.42
CA PHE A 149 -11.48 14.35 8.44
C PHE A 149 -11.92 14.67 7.02
N SER A 150 -11.00 14.54 6.06
CA SER A 150 -11.29 14.73 4.63
C SER A 150 -10.53 13.71 3.80
N PHE A 151 -11.16 13.25 2.72
CA PHE A 151 -10.49 12.47 1.69
C PHE A 151 -9.67 13.39 0.79
N TRP A 152 -8.48 12.93 0.42
CA TRP A 152 -7.58 13.60 -0.50
C TRP A 152 -7.14 12.63 -1.59
N ARG A 153 -6.98 13.17 -2.80
CA ARG A 153 -6.31 12.51 -3.92
C ARG A 153 -5.01 13.23 -4.19
N VAL A 154 -3.92 12.49 -4.33
CA VAL A 154 -2.66 13.05 -4.80
C VAL A 154 -2.58 12.84 -6.31
N VAL A 155 -2.64 13.94 -7.07
CA VAL A 155 -2.44 13.94 -8.53
C VAL A 155 -0.96 13.78 -8.80
N PRO A 156 -0.51 12.64 -9.35
CA PRO A 156 0.91 12.41 -9.53
C PRO A 156 1.48 13.22 -10.70
N GLU A 157 2.69 13.74 -10.53
CA GLU A 157 3.42 14.48 -11.57
C GLU A 157 4.62 13.66 -12.09
N ARG A 158 5.33 12.97 -11.18
CA ARG A 158 6.47 12.10 -11.51
C ARG A 158 6.70 11.03 -10.45
N VAL A 159 7.41 9.99 -10.83
CA VAL A 159 7.81 8.89 -9.96
C VAL A 159 9.31 8.64 -10.04
N HIS A 160 9.91 8.35 -8.90
CA HIS A 160 11.25 7.80 -8.81
C HIS A 160 11.16 6.36 -8.32
N PHE A 161 11.62 5.42 -9.14
CA PHE A 161 11.69 4.01 -8.78
C PHE A 161 13.13 3.60 -8.55
N VAL A 162 13.37 2.92 -7.45
CA VAL A 162 14.63 2.25 -7.12
C VAL A 162 14.32 0.78 -6.89
N GLY A 163 14.72 -0.10 -7.79
CA GLY A 163 14.46 -1.55 -7.71
C GLY A 163 15.59 -2.36 -7.07
N GLY A 164 16.54 -1.70 -6.42
CA GLY A 164 17.80 -2.28 -5.93
C GLY A 164 19.02 -1.67 -6.63
N PHE A 165 20.20 -2.27 -6.42
CA PHE A 165 21.44 -1.76 -7.01
C PHE A 165 21.38 -1.80 -8.55
N GLY A 166 21.79 -0.70 -9.20
CA GLY A 166 21.85 -0.60 -10.66
C GLY A 166 20.51 -0.36 -11.37
N ARG A 167 19.39 -0.25 -10.62
CA ARG A 167 18.05 -0.05 -11.19
C ARG A 167 17.36 1.14 -10.55
N ALA A 168 17.66 2.34 -11.03
CA ALA A 168 17.02 3.58 -10.60
C ALA A 168 16.58 4.42 -11.81
N VAL A 169 15.30 4.76 -11.88
CA VAL A 169 14.73 5.53 -13.01
C VAL A 169 13.69 6.54 -12.56
N TRP A 170 13.60 7.63 -13.32
CA TRP A 170 12.50 8.59 -13.24
C TRP A 170 11.44 8.25 -14.30
N LEU A 171 10.17 8.29 -13.92
CA LEU A 171 9.02 8.03 -14.78
C LEU A 171 8.07 9.24 -14.74
N PRO A 172 7.61 9.77 -15.88
CA PRO A 172 6.55 10.78 -15.89
C PRO A 172 5.20 10.14 -15.51
N ALA A 173 4.31 10.92 -14.91
CA ALA A 173 2.90 10.52 -14.79
C ALA A 173 2.20 10.63 -16.16
N PRO A 174 1.22 9.77 -16.49
CA PRO A 174 0.75 8.60 -15.73
C PRO A 174 1.70 7.39 -15.85
N PHE A 175 1.91 6.66 -14.75
CA PHE A 175 3.01 5.69 -14.58
C PHE A 175 2.76 4.34 -15.26
N GLY A 176 2.72 4.33 -16.59
CA GLY A 176 2.55 3.09 -17.37
C GLY A 176 1.16 2.47 -17.26
N ILE A 177 0.17 3.29 -16.93
CA ILE A 177 -1.24 2.93 -16.99
C ILE A 177 -1.88 3.76 -18.08
N ASP A 178 -2.56 3.10 -19.00
CA ASP A 178 -3.39 3.76 -19.99
C ASP A 178 -4.61 4.39 -19.29
N PRO A 179 -4.84 5.71 -19.43
CA PRO A 179 -5.98 6.39 -18.80
C PRO A 179 -7.34 5.79 -19.18
N THR A 180 -7.48 5.26 -20.40
CA THR A 180 -8.72 4.63 -20.87
C THR A 180 -8.96 3.31 -20.14
N VAL A 181 -7.91 2.53 -19.90
CA VAL A 181 -7.99 1.29 -19.10
C VAL A 181 -8.32 1.63 -17.66
N ALA A 182 -7.64 2.61 -17.05
CA ALA A 182 -7.95 3.06 -15.69
C ALA A 182 -9.41 3.52 -15.54
N ALA A 183 -9.92 4.29 -16.51
CA ALA A 183 -11.30 4.74 -16.54
C ALA A 183 -12.29 3.58 -16.66
N ALA A 184 -11.99 2.56 -17.49
CA ALA A 184 -12.83 1.38 -17.63
C ALA A 184 -12.96 0.60 -16.31
N PHE A 185 -11.87 0.45 -15.55
CA PHE A 185 -11.93 -0.16 -14.22
C PHE A 185 -12.67 0.71 -13.20
N ALA A 186 -12.51 2.03 -13.27
CA ALA A 186 -13.14 2.95 -12.33
C ALA A 186 -14.68 2.91 -12.33
N VAL A 187 -15.30 2.48 -13.44
CA VAL A 187 -16.77 2.36 -13.57
C VAL A 187 -17.26 0.91 -13.54
N ALA A 188 -16.35 -0.07 -13.58
CA ALA A 188 -16.73 -1.47 -13.59
C ALA A 188 -17.05 -1.96 -12.17
N PRO A 189 -18.11 -2.78 -12.01
CA PRO A 189 -18.47 -3.31 -10.70
C PRO A 189 -17.39 -4.28 -10.22
N GLU A 190 -16.92 -4.09 -8.99
CA GLU A 190 -15.95 -5.01 -8.37
C GLU A 190 -16.63 -6.38 -8.11
N PRO A 191 -15.98 -7.51 -8.44
CA PRO A 191 -16.56 -8.83 -8.16
C PRO A 191 -16.70 -9.09 -6.66
N ALA A 192 -17.64 -9.96 -6.29
CA ALA A 192 -17.87 -10.31 -4.88
C ALA A 192 -16.61 -10.90 -4.21
N GLY A 193 -16.33 -10.45 -2.98
CA GLY A 193 -15.18 -10.91 -2.18
C GLY A 193 -13.85 -10.20 -2.50
N ILE A 194 -13.87 -9.24 -3.42
CA ILE A 194 -12.75 -8.36 -3.74
C ILE A 194 -13.01 -7.00 -3.09
N VAL A 195 -11.97 -6.36 -2.55
CA VAL A 195 -12.04 -5.02 -1.94
C VAL A 195 -11.34 -3.94 -2.76
N GLY A 196 -10.73 -4.35 -3.88
CA GLY A 196 -10.15 -3.49 -4.88
C GLY A 196 -9.66 -4.34 -6.04
N TRP A 197 -9.87 -3.89 -7.26
CA TRP A 197 -9.26 -4.51 -8.44
C TRP A 197 -8.72 -3.45 -9.38
N ASP A 198 -7.82 -3.87 -10.24
CA ASP A 198 -7.23 -3.05 -11.30
C ASP A 198 -6.57 -3.95 -12.34
N LEU A 199 -5.92 -3.34 -13.33
CA LEU A 199 -5.26 -4.06 -14.40
C LEU A 199 -4.15 -5.02 -13.96
N ASP A 200 -3.60 -4.87 -12.77
CA ASP A 200 -2.46 -5.67 -12.28
C ASP A 200 -2.88 -6.80 -11.34
N GLY A 201 -4.16 -6.90 -10.96
CA GLY A 201 -4.61 -7.88 -9.97
C GLY A 201 -5.78 -7.42 -9.11
N VAL A 202 -5.95 -8.13 -8.00
CA VAL A 202 -7.05 -7.95 -7.06
C VAL A 202 -6.53 -7.84 -5.62
N ASP A 203 -7.23 -7.06 -4.81
CA ASP A 203 -7.05 -6.95 -3.37
C ASP A 203 -8.19 -7.71 -2.69
N VAL A 204 -7.85 -8.58 -1.76
CA VAL A 204 -8.81 -9.32 -0.94
C VAL A 204 -8.56 -9.03 0.53
N ILE A 205 -9.59 -9.17 1.36
CA ILE A 205 -9.48 -9.08 2.82
C ILE A 205 -9.90 -10.40 3.45
N ARG A 206 -9.07 -10.88 4.39
CA ARG A 206 -9.39 -12.01 5.28
C ARG A 206 -9.17 -11.53 6.72
N GLY A 207 -10.25 -11.31 7.46
CA GLY A 207 -10.18 -10.66 8.79
C GLY A 207 -9.68 -9.21 8.63
N ASP A 208 -8.63 -8.83 9.37
CA ASP A 208 -8.02 -7.50 9.28
C ASP A 208 -6.84 -7.42 8.30
N VAL A 209 -6.55 -8.53 7.62
CA VAL A 209 -5.44 -8.67 6.69
C VAL A 209 -5.92 -8.41 5.27
N SER A 210 -5.38 -7.37 4.64
CA SER A 210 -5.51 -7.15 3.20
C SER A 210 -4.34 -7.81 2.48
N MET A 211 -4.64 -8.57 1.44
CA MET A 211 -3.68 -9.28 0.60
C MET A 211 -3.87 -8.86 -0.85
N ARG A 212 -2.77 -8.55 -1.52
CA ARG A 212 -2.74 -8.30 -2.97
C ARG A 212 -2.43 -9.61 -3.70
N ILE A 213 -3.29 -10.02 -4.61
CA ILE A 213 -3.04 -11.11 -5.55
C ILE A 213 -2.76 -10.48 -6.92
N SER A 214 -1.52 -10.58 -7.37
CA SER A 214 -1.13 -10.03 -8.68
C SER A 214 -1.47 -11.00 -9.81
N PHE A 215 -1.90 -10.47 -10.94
CA PHE A 215 -1.96 -11.26 -12.18
C PHE A 215 -0.54 -11.49 -12.72
N ASP A 216 -0.35 -12.61 -13.44
CA ASP A 216 0.93 -12.95 -14.10
C ASP A 216 1.40 -11.83 -15.02
N ARG A 217 0.44 -11.24 -15.75
CA ARG A 217 0.60 -10.09 -16.63
C ARG A 217 -0.54 -9.10 -16.46
N PRO A 218 -0.30 -7.80 -16.71
CA PRO A 218 -1.37 -6.82 -16.74
C PRO A 218 -2.46 -7.22 -17.74
N VAL A 219 -3.71 -7.00 -17.36
CA VAL A 219 -4.87 -7.17 -18.23
C VAL A 219 -5.29 -5.83 -18.84
N GLU A 220 -6.07 -5.86 -19.92
CA GLU A 220 -6.38 -4.64 -20.68
C GLU A 220 -7.81 -4.13 -20.43
N SER A 221 -8.63 -4.92 -19.73
CA SER A 221 -10.04 -4.57 -19.45
C SER A 221 -10.57 -5.26 -18.18
N PRO A 222 -11.65 -4.75 -17.59
CA PRO A 222 -12.37 -5.42 -16.49
C PRO A 222 -12.85 -6.84 -16.86
N ALA A 223 -13.27 -7.06 -18.10
CA ALA A 223 -13.69 -8.39 -18.57
C ALA A 223 -12.53 -9.39 -18.55
N SER A 224 -11.34 -8.99 -19.03
CA SER A 224 -10.15 -9.82 -18.93
C SER A 224 -9.66 -10.00 -17.49
N ALA A 225 -9.88 -9.01 -16.60
CA ALA A 225 -9.57 -9.13 -15.18
C ALA A 225 -10.44 -10.16 -14.49
N HIS A 226 -11.74 -10.18 -14.82
CA HIS A 226 -12.69 -11.16 -14.32
C HIS A 226 -12.26 -12.58 -14.69
N ASN A 227 -11.95 -12.82 -15.97
CA ASN A 227 -11.46 -14.12 -16.44
C ASN A 227 -10.13 -14.52 -15.75
N ALA A 228 -9.22 -13.57 -15.54
CA ALA A 228 -7.96 -13.84 -14.84
C ALA A 228 -8.20 -14.24 -13.38
N TRP A 229 -9.14 -13.57 -12.70
CA TRP A 229 -9.53 -13.88 -11.33
C TRP A 229 -10.21 -15.25 -11.20
N GLU A 230 -11.16 -15.57 -12.07
CA GLU A 230 -11.83 -16.90 -12.07
C GLU A 230 -10.80 -18.03 -12.24
N ASN A 231 -9.86 -17.89 -13.17
CA ASN A 231 -8.80 -18.88 -13.38
C ASN A 231 -7.93 -19.10 -12.13
N LEU A 232 -7.63 -18.04 -11.38
CA LEU A 232 -6.88 -18.15 -10.12
C LEU A 232 -7.66 -18.92 -9.05
N GLN A 233 -8.99 -18.73 -8.97
CA GLN A 233 -9.83 -19.48 -8.03
C GLN A 233 -9.84 -20.98 -8.33
N PHE A 234 -9.87 -21.37 -9.61
CA PHE A 234 -9.88 -22.78 -10.01
C PHE A 234 -8.52 -23.47 -9.86
N GLN A 235 -7.40 -22.74 -9.94
CA GLN A 235 -6.08 -23.32 -9.73
C GLN A 235 -5.81 -23.71 -8.27
N GLY A 236 -6.44 -23.03 -7.29
CA GLY A 236 -6.33 -23.36 -5.87
C GLY A 236 -7.23 -24.50 -5.37
N GLN A 237 -7.99 -25.16 -6.26
CA GLN A 237 -8.92 -26.25 -5.93
C GLN A 237 -8.48 -27.64 -6.42
N LYS A 238 -7.25 -27.78 -6.93
CA LYS A 238 -6.62 -29.06 -7.27
C LYS A 238 -5.55 -29.42 -6.27
#